data_AF-A0A1H9BJ19-F1
#
_entry.id   AF-A0A1H9BJ19-F1
#
_cell.length_a   1.000
_cell.length_b   1.000
_cell.length_c   1.000
_cell.angle_alpha   90.00
_cell.angle_beta   90.00
_cell.angle_gamma   90.00
#
_symmetry.space_group_name_H-M   'P 1'
#
loop_
_entity.id
_entity.type
_entity.pdbx_description
1 polymer ?
#
loop_
_entity_poly.entity_id
_entity_poly.type
_entity_poly.pdbx_seq_one_letter_code
_entity_poly.pdbx_strand_id
1 'polypeptide(L)'
;MKMKRIAVGVAVAMAATTSVAQADALLFPYVVSGSNVTTIVSTITDANYNGYTPAGQPGGTRLHWTMVSKTGENAVDNMAVCGEVNYFLPTSANDLQTVDLGGHLSNDGDAGVLFNDPSDNNNWRGGLGPLTYAMALASAGGNPDVPVRGYLMVDDATTNSALAPRLSGEAMVFDFTNGAAWGYRAFATSNTDTAVPVSNATRDDFDFRGASMVDGTQVSFMPLAEATTAFFVTPLNRNNGEAPSAAAAIADMNPYDADKRFERLVTTVSMRTGAGVAYDRDENLVSGTTPRNVTCVGRLELSELMSPGAATVLADGGWGQLQTDNPGAQPGRVPTSNAHVIKLEYNAAGSFLGNSINGAFNNATQL
;
A
#
# COMPACT_ATOMS: atom_id res chain seq x y z
N MET A 1 33.37 20.40 -3.15
CA MET A 1 32.04 21.03 -3.01
C MET A 1 31.43 20.48 -1.72
N LYS A 2 31.30 21.29 -0.67
CA LYS A 2 30.84 20.83 0.65
C LYS A 2 29.31 20.64 0.61
N MET A 3 28.83 19.41 0.76
CA MET A 3 27.41 19.11 0.97
C MET A 3 26.91 19.89 2.20
N LYS A 4 25.96 20.80 1.97
CA LYS A 4 25.21 21.44 3.06
C LYS A 4 24.30 20.37 3.65
N ARG A 5 24.44 20.12 4.94
CA ARG A 5 23.53 19.27 5.73
C ARG A 5 22.16 19.93 5.71
N ILE A 6 21.20 19.35 4.98
CA ILE A 6 19.79 19.71 5.07
C ILE A 6 19.30 19.11 6.38
N ALA A 7 18.92 19.97 7.32
CA ALA A 7 18.21 19.55 8.52
C ALA A 7 16.76 19.26 8.11
N VAL A 8 16.45 17.98 7.89
CA VAL A 8 15.07 17.52 7.68
C VAL A 8 14.41 17.45 9.04
N GLY A 9 13.52 18.40 9.32
CA GLY A 9 12.63 18.35 10.47
C GLY A 9 11.48 17.41 10.18
N VAL A 10 11.68 16.10 10.37
CA VAL A 10 10.58 15.12 10.31
C VAL A 10 9.89 15.11 11.67
N ALA A 11 8.73 15.76 11.78
CA ALA A 11 7.83 15.54 12.90
C ALA A 11 7.05 14.24 12.66
N VAL A 12 7.66 13.10 13.03
CA VAL A 12 7.02 11.79 13.06
C VAL A 12 6.08 11.74 14.28
N ALA A 13 4.82 12.06 14.11
CA ALA A 13 3.79 11.73 15.09
C ALA A 13 3.28 10.30 14.83
N MET A 14 4.15 9.30 15.01
CA MET A 14 3.71 7.90 15.12
C MET A 14 3.29 7.65 16.56
N ALA A 15 2.01 7.88 16.84
CA ALA A 15 1.38 7.43 18.08
C ALA A 15 1.29 5.91 18.04
N ALA A 16 2.31 5.25 18.59
CA ALA A 16 2.35 3.82 18.79
C ALA A 16 1.30 3.39 19.83
N THR A 17 0.15 2.91 19.38
CA THR A 17 -0.67 1.97 20.15
C THR A 17 -0.59 0.62 19.47
N THR A 18 0.24 -0.28 19.98
CA THR A 18 0.34 -1.67 19.52
C THR A 18 -0.87 -2.46 20.03
N SER A 19 -1.99 -2.42 19.33
CA SER A 19 -2.98 -3.49 19.42
C SER A 19 -2.49 -4.62 18.51
N VAL A 20 -1.79 -5.60 19.08
CA VAL A 20 -1.27 -6.76 18.34
C VAL A 20 -2.45 -7.67 18.02
N ALA A 21 -3.10 -7.46 16.87
CA ALA A 21 -3.96 -8.45 16.27
C ALA A 21 -3.08 -9.59 15.72
N GLN A 22 -3.51 -10.84 15.90
CA GLN A 22 -2.79 -12.01 15.37
C GLN A 22 -2.97 -12.04 13.85
N ALA A 23 -1.89 -11.83 13.10
CA ALA A 23 -1.94 -11.71 11.65
C ALA A 23 -1.06 -12.72 10.94
N ASP A 24 -1.64 -13.50 10.04
CA ASP A 24 -0.91 -14.51 9.25
C ASP A 24 -0.40 -13.92 7.92
N ALA A 25 -1.00 -12.79 7.51
CA ALA A 25 -0.57 -12.00 6.37
C ALA A 25 -0.68 -10.49 6.65
N LEU A 26 0.20 -9.72 6.02
CA LEU A 26 0.27 -8.26 6.01
C LEU A 26 0.03 -7.74 4.60
N LEU A 27 -0.81 -6.72 4.45
CA LEU A 27 -0.93 -5.91 3.25
C LEU A 27 -0.35 -4.52 3.49
N PHE A 28 0.65 -4.18 2.71
CA PHE A 28 1.16 -2.83 2.52
C PHE A 28 0.53 -2.25 1.26
N PRO A 29 -0.57 -1.48 1.39
CA PRO A 29 -1.38 -1.13 0.23
C PRO A 29 -0.70 -0.15 -0.71
N TYR A 30 0.35 0.56 -0.27
CA TYR A 30 1.00 1.59 -1.09
C TYR A 30 2.52 1.53 -1.05
N VAL A 31 3.10 0.95 -2.09
CA VAL A 31 4.54 0.95 -2.35
C VAL A 31 4.82 1.80 -3.58
N VAL A 32 5.81 2.69 -3.45
CA VAL A 32 6.32 3.51 -4.54
C VAL A 32 7.85 3.56 -4.51
N SER A 33 8.44 3.53 -5.70
CA SER A 33 9.87 3.72 -5.92
C SER A 33 10.11 4.51 -7.21
N GLY A 34 11.24 5.19 -7.31
CA GLY A 34 11.74 5.85 -8.51
C GLY A 34 12.90 6.78 -8.15
N SER A 35 13.47 7.47 -9.14
CA SER A 35 14.70 8.29 -8.97
C SER A 35 14.80 9.14 -7.69
N ASN A 36 13.67 9.66 -7.20
CA ASN A 36 13.61 10.53 -6.02
C ASN A 36 12.64 10.08 -4.93
N VAL A 37 12.08 8.86 -5.02
CA VAL A 37 11.10 8.36 -4.04
C VAL A 37 11.43 6.93 -3.71
N THR A 38 11.40 6.56 -2.43
CA THR A 38 11.45 5.15 -2.03
C THR A 38 10.48 4.81 -0.92
N THR A 39 10.13 3.52 -0.81
CA THR A 39 9.34 2.98 0.30
C THR A 39 10.23 2.05 1.11
N ILE A 40 10.36 2.36 2.40
CA ILE A 40 10.93 1.48 3.39
C ILE A 40 9.80 0.69 4.04
N VAL A 41 9.93 -0.62 4.11
CA VAL A 41 9.00 -1.51 4.80
C VAL A 41 9.71 -2.20 5.96
N SER A 42 9.06 -2.20 7.11
CA SER A 42 9.46 -2.93 8.30
C SER A 42 8.41 -3.99 8.63
N THR A 43 8.84 -5.22 8.87
CA THR A 43 7.98 -6.33 9.30
C THR A 43 8.57 -6.99 10.54
N ILE A 44 7.73 -7.21 11.55
CA ILE A 44 8.05 -7.98 12.74
C ILE A 44 7.26 -9.29 12.68
N THR A 45 7.94 -10.40 12.93
CA THR A 45 7.28 -11.70 13.16
C THR A 45 7.45 -12.10 14.62
N ASP A 46 6.37 -12.42 15.33
CA ASP A 46 6.43 -12.76 16.75
C ASP A 46 6.26 -14.26 17.06
N ALA A 47 6.25 -15.11 16.03
CA ALA A 47 6.11 -16.54 16.27
C ALA A 47 7.27 -17.10 17.08
N ASN A 48 6.92 -17.91 18.08
CA ASN A 48 7.84 -18.81 18.75
C ASN A 48 8.24 -19.96 17.82
N TYR A 49 9.04 -19.69 16.81
CA TYR A 49 9.64 -20.75 16.00
C TYR A 49 10.78 -21.40 16.79
N ASN A 50 10.52 -22.59 17.35
CA ASN A 50 11.57 -23.47 17.88
C ASN A 50 12.40 -24.13 16.76
N GLY A 51 12.67 -23.41 15.66
CA GLY A 51 13.22 -23.96 14.41
C GLY A 51 14.62 -23.47 14.03
N TYR A 52 15.20 -22.50 14.75
CA TYR A 52 16.56 -22.08 14.43
C TYR A 52 17.59 -23.06 14.96
N THR A 53 18.34 -23.66 14.04
CA THR A 53 19.65 -24.19 14.42
C THR A 53 20.59 -22.99 14.62
N PRO A 54 21.46 -22.99 15.65
CA PRO A 54 22.47 -21.93 15.88
C PRO A 54 23.47 -21.71 14.73
N ALA A 55 23.29 -22.39 13.59
CA ALA A 55 24.14 -22.35 12.41
C ALA A 55 23.46 -21.71 11.18
N GLY A 56 22.28 -21.10 11.34
CA GLY A 56 21.61 -20.35 10.26
C GLY A 56 21.21 -21.19 9.03
N GLN A 57 21.02 -22.50 9.22
CA GLN A 57 20.68 -23.42 8.12
C GLN A 57 19.19 -23.32 7.74
N PRO A 58 18.80 -23.55 6.46
CA PRO A 58 17.47 -23.31 5.89
C PRO A 58 16.35 -24.28 6.34
N GLY A 59 16.33 -24.63 7.63
CA GLY A 59 15.42 -25.59 8.26
C GLY A 59 14.16 -25.00 8.90
N GLY A 60 13.50 -24.00 8.30
CA GLY A 60 12.03 -23.95 8.40
C GLY A 60 11.33 -22.68 8.88
N THR A 61 11.83 -21.47 8.60
CA THR A 61 10.99 -20.27 8.71
C THR A 61 11.33 -19.23 7.65
N ARG A 62 10.33 -18.85 6.83
CA ARG A 62 10.49 -17.84 5.79
C ARG A 62 9.22 -17.01 5.67
N LEU A 63 9.37 -15.70 5.59
CA LEU A 63 8.31 -14.83 5.13
C LEU A 63 8.25 -14.88 3.61
N HIS A 64 7.06 -14.98 3.06
CA HIS A 64 6.82 -14.84 1.64
C HIS A 64 6.43 -13.40 1.37
N TRP A 65 7.26 -12.73 0.57
CA TRP A 65 7.07 -11.34 0.18
C TRP A 65 6.61 -11.33 -1.27
N THR A 66 5.43 -10.78 -1.53
CA THR A 66 4.84 -10.67 -2.87
C THR A 66 4.58 -9.21 -3.18
N MET A 67 5.34 -8.65 -4.11
CA MET A 67 5.13 -7.31 -4.62
C MET A 67 4.38 -7.37 -5.94
N VAL A 68 3.25 -6.69 -6.01
CA VAL A 68 2.50 -6.51 -7.25
C VAL A 68 2.54 -5.05 -7.64
N SER A 69 3.03 -4.76 -8.83
CA SER A 69 3.30 -3.41 -9.28
C SER A 69 2.93 -3.24 -10.74
N LYS A 70 2.73 -1.99 -11.15
CA LYS A 70 2.55 -1.65 -12.56
C LYS A 70 3.84 -1.89 -13.34
N THR A 71 3.71 -2.44 -14.53
CA THR A 71 4.85 -2.78 -15.40
C THR A 71 4.78 -2.07 -16.75
N GLY A 72 5.94 -1.94 -17.39
CA GLY A 72 6.09 -1.35 -18.72
C GLY A 72 6.11 0.18 -18.74
N GLU A 73 6.20 0.74 -19.96
CA GLU A 73 6.33 2.18 -20.19
C GLU A 73 5.13 3.00 -19.70
N ASN A 74 3.97 2.34 -19.51
CA ASN A 74 2.74 2.95 -19.04
C ASN A 74 2.52 2.81 -17.52
N ALA A 75 3.55 2.49 -16.72
CA ALA A 75 3.40 2.24 -15.28
C ALA A 75 2.83 3.45 -14.48
N VAL A 76 2.80 4.64 -15.08
CA VAL A 76 2.14 5.83 -14.51
C VAL A 76 0.61 5.82 -14.65
N ASP A 77 0.06 5.07 -15.61
CA ASP A 77 -1.38 4.97 -15.86
C ASP A 77 -2.07 4.20 -14.72
N ASN A 78 -3.25 4.66 -14.30
CA ASN A 78 -4.07 4.00 -13.29
C ASN A 78 -4.60 2.62 -13.72
N MET A 79 -4.70 2.37 -15.03
CA MET A 79 -5.17 1.11 -15.62
C MET A 79 -4.07 0.21 -16.20
N ALA A 80 -2.80 0.58 -15.99
CA ALA A 80 -1.65 -0.17 -16.49
C ALA A 80 -1.70 -1.66 -16.10
N VAL A 81 -1.10 -2.52 -16.91
CA VAL A 81 -0.93 -3.93 -16.57
C VAL A 81 0.01 -4.04 -15.38
N CYS A 82 -0.28 -4.99 -14.50
CA CYS A 82 0.54 -5.25 -13.34
C CYS A 82 1.32 -6.55 -13.54
N GLY A 83 2.52 -6.57 -12.97
CA GLY A 83 3.34 -7.75 -12.82
C GLY A 83 3.55 -8.05 -11.35
N GLU A 84 4.05 -9.25 -11.10
CA GLU A 84 4.34 -9.75 -9.77
C GLU A 84 5.82 -10.12 -9.69
N VAL A 85 6.43 -9.78 -8.54
CA VAL A 85 7.72 -10.31 -8.11
C VAL A 85 7.56 -10.83 -6.69
N ASN A 86 7.94 -12.08 -6.44
CA ASN A 86 7.88 -12.68 -5.12
C ASN A 86 9.20 -13.35 -4.71
N TYR A 87 9.47 -13.36 -3.41
CA TYR A 87 10.62 -14.02 -2.79
C TYR A 87 10.24 -14.64 -1.46
N PHE A 88 10.98 -15.68 -1.07
CA PHE A 88 10.96 -16.19 0.29
C PHE A 88 12.19 -15.70 1.02
N LEU A 89 11.98 -14.87 2.05
CA LEU A 89 13.04 -14.30 2.85
C LEU A 89 13.15 -15.09 4.15
N PRO A 90 14.36 -15.53 4.54
CA PRO A 90 14.57 -16.17 5.84
C PRO A 90 14.14 -15.20 6.95
N THR A 91 13.57 -15.70 8.04
CA THR A 91 13.19 -14.90 9.21
C THR A 91 13.31 -15.73 10.48
N SER A 92 13.38 -15.12 11.66
CA SER A 92 13.42 -15.82 12.96
C SER A 92 12.37 -15.32 13.95
N ALA A 93 12.25 -15.94 15.12
CA ALA A 93 11.29 -15.51 16.14
C ALA A 93 11.62 -14.11 16.69
N ASN A 94 10.64 -13.19 16.72
CA ASN A 94 10.80 -11.78 17.09
C ASN A 94 11.78 -11.01 16.20
N ASP A 95 11.95 -11.47 14.96
CA ASP A 95 12.78 -10.82 13.96
C ASP A 95 12.12 -9.55 13.44
N LEU A 96 12.92 -8.49 13.25
CA LEU A 96 12.51 -7.23 12.62
C LEU A 96 13.30 -7.06 11.34
N GLN A 97 12.61 -7.23 10.21
CA GLN A 97 13.20 -7.03 8.89
C GLN A 97 12.82 -5.65 8.41
N THR A 98 13.81 -4.85 8.01
CA THR A 98 13.56 -3.54 7.41
C THR A 98 14.26 -3.45 6.07
N VAL A 99 13.47 -3.19 5.03
CA VAL A 99 13.89 -3.25 3.64
C VAL A 99 13.53 -1.94 2.95
N ASP A 100 14.51 -1.31 2.32
CA ASP A 100 14.31 -0.30 1.30
C ASP A 100 13.93 -0.99 -0.01
N LEU A 101 12.64 -0.95 -0.36
CA LEU A 101 12.14 -1.63 -1.55
C LEU A 101 12.73 -1.05 -2.84
N GLY A 102 13.12 0.24 -2.84
CA GLY A 102 13.71 0.91 -3.98
C GLY A 102 15.23 0.81 -4.08
N GLY A 103 15.91 0.42 -2.99
CA GLY A 103 17.37 0.28 -2.95
C GLY A 103 18.14 1.61 -3.03
N HIS A 104 17.52 2.73 -2.68
CA HIS A 104 18.13 4.07 -2.66
C HIS A 104 19.03 4.32 -1.44
N LEU A 105 18.73 3.67 -0.32
CA LEU A 105 19.34 3.87 1.00
C LEU A 105 20.28 2.73 1.40
N SER A 106 20.19 1.59 0.72
CA SER A 106 21.12 0.48 0.91
C SER A 106 22.45 0.79 0.23
N ASN A 107 23.57 0.45 0.88
CA ASN A 107 24.89 0.55 0.24
C ASN A 107 25.10 -0.62 -0.73
N ASP A 108 26.11 -0.50 -1.60
CA ASP A 108 26.55 -1.59 -2.47
C ASP A 108 26.83 -2.86 -1.65
N GLY A 109 26.00 -3.89 -1.88
CA GLY A 109 26.10 -5.19 -1.22
C GLY A 109 25.09 -5.45 -0.10
N ASP A 110 24.27 -4.47 0.28
CA ASP A 110 23.20 -4.66 1.27
C ASP A 110 21.86 -5.13 0.68
N ALA A 111 21.78 -5.20 -0.66
CA ALA A 111 20.63 -5.74 -1.38
C ALA A 111 19.29 -5.08 -1.01
N GLY A 112 19.25 -3.87 -0.44
CA GLY A 112 18.01 -3.23 0.05
C GLY A 112 17.73 -3.43 1.54
N VAL A 113 18.45 -4.29 2.26
CA VAL A 113 18.29 -4.45 3.71
C VAL A 113 18.87 -3.24 4.44
N LEU A 114 18.14 -2.70 5.42
CA LEU A 114 18.57 -1.56 6.23
C LEU A 114 18.93 -1.97 7.66
N PHE A 115 19.66 -1.08 8.34
CA PHE A 115 19.99 -1.18 9.77
C PHE A 115 20.80 -2.41 10.19
N ASN A 116 21.46 -3.07 9.24
CA ASN A 116 22.37 -4.18 9.50
C ASN A 116 21.70 -5.30 10.31
N ASP A 117 20.53 -5.75 9.83
CA ASP A 117 19.85 -6.95 10.32
C ASP A 117 20.90 -8.07 10.50
N PRO A 118 21.17 -8.52 11.75
CA PRO A 118 22.34 -9.33 12.05
C PRO A 118 22.27 -10.69 11.36
N SER A 119 23.22 -10.91 10.44
CA SER A 119 23.33 -12.13 9.64
C SER A 119 23.55 -13.41 10.44
N ASP A 120 23.96 -13.29 11.70
CA ASP A 120 24.33 -14.43 12.55
C ASP A 120 23.12 -15.34 12.86
N ASN A 121 21.91 -14.75 12.95
CA ASN A 121 20.65 -15.47 13.14
C ASN A 121 19.67 -15.30 11.97
N ASN A 122 19.90 -14.36 11.05
CA ASN A 122 19.11 -14.21 9.84
C ASN A 122 20.08 -14.09 8.66
N ASN A 123 20.63 -15.20 8.16
CA ASN A 123 21.65 -15.18 7.10
C ASN A 123 21.07 -14.77 5.73
N TRP A 124 20.51 -13.56 5.66
CA TRP A 124 19.88 -12.95 4.51
C TRP A 124 20.85 -12.85 3.33
N ARG A 125 22.16 -12.70 3.60
CA ARG A 125 23.24 -12.71 2.59
C ARG A 125 23.56 -14.11 2.05
N GLY A 126 23.51 -15.15 2.89
CA GLY A 126 23.85 -16.51 2.50
C GLY A 126 22.73 -17.26 1.79
N GLY A 127 21.47 -16.89 2.03
CA GLY A 127 20.29 -17.54 1.44
C GLY A 127 19.89 -17.04 0.05
N LEU A 128 20.23 -15.80 -0.32
CA LEU A 128 19.74 -15.16 -1.54
C LEU A 128 20.69 -15.17 -2.75
N GLY A 129 21.97 -15.51 -2.57
CA GLY A 129 22.93 -15.39 -3.67
C GLY A 129 22.99 -13.95 -4.23
N PRO A 130 22.92 -13.71 -5.55
CA PRO A 130 22.98 -12.36 -6.14
C PRO A 130 21.63 -11.58 -6.10
N LEU A 131 20.58 -12.12 -5.45
CA LEU A 131 19.25 -11.49 -5.45
C LEU A 131 19.18 -10.27 -4.53
N THR A 132 18.35 -9.29 -4.91
CA THR A 132 18.11 -8.06 -4.15
C THR A 132 16.80 -8.15 -3.34
N TYR A 133 16.81 -7.73 -2.07
CA TYR A 133 15.64 -7.45 -1.24
C TYR A 133 14.91 -6.16 -1.68
N ALA A 134 15.55 -5.30 -2.47
CA ALA A 134 14.90 -4.16 -3.08
C ALA A 134 13.90 -4.63 -4.16
N MET A 135 12.73 -5.11 -3.75
CA MET A 135 11.74 -5.74 -4.62
C MET A 135 11.19 -4.78 -5.68
N ALA A 136 11.10 -3.49 -5.37
CA ALA A 136 10.72 -2.48 -6.37
C ALA A 136 11.83 -2.33 -7.41
N LEU A 137 13.10 -2.32 -6.99
CA LEU A 137 14.24 -2.37 -7.91
C LEU A 137 14.22 -3.64 -8.79
N ALA A 138 13.88 -4.79 -8.21
CA ALA A 138 13.73 -6.04 -8.97
C ALA A 138 12.58 -5.96 -9.99
N SER A 139 11.42 -5.42 -9.57
CA SER A 139 10.27 -5.18 -10.44
C SER A 139 10.58 -4.21 -11.58
N ALA A 140 11.46 -3.24 -11.33
CA ALA A 140 11.97 -2.28 -12.30
C ALA A 140 13.06 -2.84 -13.24
N GLY A 141 13.37 -4.14 -13.17
CA GLY A 141 14.42 -4.75 -13.98
C GLY A 141 15.83 -4.30 -13.59
N GLY A 142 16.04 -3.94 -12.32
CA GLY A 142 17.32 -3.50 -11.79
C GLY A 142 17.64 -2.01 -12.04
N ASN A 143 16.69 -1.22 -12.53
CA ASN A 143 16.86 0.22 -12.73
C ASN A 143 16.10 1.02 -11.65
N PRO A 144 16.77 1.67 -10.69
CA PRO A 144 16.10 2.43 -9.63
C PRO A 144 15.36 3.67 -10.15
N ASP A 145 15.66 4.12 -11.37
CA ASP A 145 15.01 5.28 -11.97
C ASP A 145 13.66 4.96 -12.61
N VAL A 146 13.35 3.67 -12.85
CA VAL A 146 12.05 3.27 -13.39
C VAL A 146 11.00 3.41 -12.29
N PRO A 147 9.96 4.23 -12.48
CA PRO A 147 8.94 4.42 -11.47
C PRO A 147 8.16 3.12 -11.21
N VAL A 148 8.08 2.73 -9.94
CA VAL A 148 7.30 1.60 -9.49
C VAL A 148 6.17 2.11 -8.62
N ARG A 149 4.95 1.65 -8.89
CA ARG A 149 3.76 1.86 -8.05
C ARG A 149 3.03 0.54 -7.92
N GLY A 150 2.82 0.11 -6.68
CA GLY A 150 2.27 -1.21 -6.39
C GLY A 150 1.90 -1.36 -4.93
N TYR A 151 1.56 -2.58 -4.54
CA TYR A 151 1.37 -2.98 -3.16
C TYR A 151 2.28 -4.15 -2.85
N LEU A 152 2.51 -4.39 -1.56
CA LEU A 152 3.29 -5.51 -1.07
C LEU A 152 2.43 -6.35 -0.11
N MET A 153 2.49 -7.66 -0.26
CA MET A 153 1.94 -8.61 0.70
C MET A 153 3.09 -9.36 1.35
N VAL A 154 2.99 -9.58 2.66
CA VAL A 154 3.96 -10.39 3.41
C VAL A 154 3.18 -11.40 4.23
N ASP A 155 3.35 -12.68 3.94
CA ASP A 155 2.69 -13.77 4.66
C ASP A 155 3.70 -14.74 5.24
N ASP A 156 3.28 -15.46 6.28
CA ASP A 156 4.05 -16.62 6.74
C ASP A 156 3.72 -17.86 5.92
N ALA A 157 4.63 -18.22 5.04
CA ALA A 157 4.50 -19.39 4.20
C ALA A 157 4.66 -20.72 4.96
N THR A 158 4.96 -20.69 6.27
CA THR A 158 5.18 -21.91 7.07
C THR A 158 3.88 -22.49 7.66
N THR A 159 3.05 -23.03 6.76
CA THR A 159 2.14 -24.18 6.96
C THR A 159 1.31 -24.25 8.25
N ASN A 160 -0.02 -24.10 8.12
CA ASN A 160 -1.11 -24.86 8.81
C ASN A 160 -1.04 -25.11 10.33
N SER A 161 -0.14 -24.47 11.07
CA SER A 161 -0.06 -24.65 12.51
C SER A 161 -1.10 -23.73 13.17
N ALA A 162 -1.83 -24.24 14.16
CA ALA A 162 -2.79 -23.45 14.95
C ALA A 162 -2.13 -22.36 15.81
N LEU A 163 -0.81 -22.14 15.63
CA LEU A 163 0.03 -21.13 16.27
C LEU A 163 0.73 -20.30 15.18
N ALA A 164 -0.01 -19.91 14.15
CA ALA A 164 0.53 -19.04 13.10
C ALA A 164 1.16 -17.78 13.73
N PRO A 165 2.32 -17.34 13.22
CA PRO A 165 2.99 -16.12 13.67
C PRO A 165 2.05 -14.95 13.65
N ARG A 166 2.27 -14.00 14.55
CA ARG A 166 1.65 -12.70 14.43
C ARG A 166 2.65 -11.83 13.71
N LEU A 167 2.28 -11.43 12.51
CA LEU A 167 2.99 -10.43 11.76
C LEU A 167 2.48 -9.05 12.17
N SER A 168 3.40 -8.09 12.25
CA SER A 168 3.07 -6.68 12.28
C SER A 168 4.00 -5.94 11.34
N GLY A 169 3.53 -4.86 10.72
CA GLY A 169 4.34 -4.14 9.76
C GLY A 169 4.02 -2.67 9.71
N GLU A 170 5.02 -1.89 9.33
CA GLU A 170 4.94 -0.45 9.12
C GLU A 170 5.72 -0.10 7.85
N ALA A 171 5.28 0.93 7.15
CA ALA A 171 5.96 1.43 5.96
C ALA A 171 6.17 2.93 6.09
N MET A 172 7.25 3.41 5.48
CA MET A 172 7.60 4.81 5.38
C MET A 172 7.96 5.15 3.94
N VAL A 173 7.28 6.13 3.37
CA VAL A 173 7.58 6.65 2.04
C VAL A 173 8.41 7.91 2.20
N PHE A 174 9.53 7.96 1.47
CA PHE A 174 10.43 9.10 1.41
C PHE A 174 10.41 9.72 0.02
N ASP A 175 10.16 11.02 -0.05
CA ASP A 175 10.35 11.85 -1.23
C ASP A 175 11.56 12.75 -1.02
N PHE A 176 12.66 12.41 -1.68
CA PHE A 176 13.93 13.10 -1.57
C PHE A 176 13.92 14.48 -2.24
N THR A 177 13.10 14.67 -3.27
CA THR A 177 13.02 15.95 -3.99
C THR A 177 12.28 16.99 -3.18
N ASN A 178 11.15 16.61 -2.59
CA ASN A 178 10.31 17.53 -1.84
C ASN A 178 10.67 17.59 -0.34
N GLY A 179 11.61 16.75 0.11
CA GLY A 179 12.03 16.69 1.52
C GLY A 179 10.89 16.20 2.42
N ALA A 180 10.09 15.27 1.90
CA ALA A 180 8.81 14.88 2.44
C ALA A 180 8.86 13.41 2.87
N ALA A 181 8.24 13.08 4.00
CA ALA A 181 8.05 11.68 4.39
C ALA A 181 6.72 11.49 5.10
N TRP A 182 6.16 10.28 4.98
CA TRP A 182 5.00 9.85 5.74
C TRP A 182 5.07 8.35 5.95
N GLY A 183 4.40 7.85 7.00
CA GLY A 183 4.34 6.43 7.29
C GLY A 183 2.92 5.94 7.49
N TYR A 184 2.75 4.63 7.43
CA TYR A 184 1.48 3.95 7.68
C TYR A 184 1.73 2.53 8.20
N ARG A 185 0.71 1.91 8.79
CA ARG A 185 0.77 0.53 9.26
C ARG A 185 0.26 -0.43 8.19
N ALA A 186 0.87 -1.60 8.11
CA ALA A 186 0.34 -2.70 7.32
C ALA A 186 -0.99 -3.20 7.88
N PHE A 187 -1.84 -3.71 7.00
CA PHE A 187 -3.08 -4.35 7.38
C PHE A 187 -2.83 -5.81 7.69
N ALA A 188 -3.19 -6.19 8.90
CA ALA A 188 -3.18 -7.56 9.37
C ALA A 188 -4.48 -8.27 8.97
N THR A 189 -4.39 -9.49 8.45
CA THR A 189 -5.55 -10.40 8.41
C THR A 189 -5.76 -10.98 9.82
N SER A 190 -6.84 -10.62 10.53
CA SER A 190 -7.07 -11.19 11.86
C SER A 190 -7.60 -12.62 11.75
N ASN A 191 -6.83 -13.62 12.18
CA ASN A 191 -7.29 -15.00 12.30
C ASN A 191 -8.20 -15.25 13.53
N THR A 192 -8.73 -14.20 14.17
CA THR A 192 -9.47 -14.28 15.44
C THR A 192 -10.83 -14.99 15.35
N ASP A 193 -11.21 -15.57 14.21
CA ASP A 193 -12.38 -16.44 14.14
C ASP A 193 -12.04 -17.81 14.76
N THR A 194 -11.92 -17.81 16.08
CA THR A 194 -11.41 -18.88 16.93
C THR A 194 -12.40 -20.03 17.15
N ALA A 195 -13.46 -20.17 16.35
CA ALA A 195 -14.48 -21.18 16.64
C ALA A 195 -15.40 -21.61 15.47
N VAL A 196 -15.02 -21.45 14.21
CA VAL A 196 -15.77 -22.12 13.13
C VAL A 196 -15.10 -23.46 12.84
N PRO A 197 -15.73 -24.61 13.17
CA PRO A 197 -15.19 -25.91 12.82
C PRO A 197 -14.97 -25.94 11.31
N VAL A 198 -13.74 -26.26 10.92
CA VAL A 198 -13.27 -26.33 9.54
C VAL A 198 -13.97 -27.51 8.84
N SER A 199 -15.22 -27.31 8.41
CA SER A 199 -15.86 -28.13 7.40
C SER A 199 -15.82 -27.38 6.08
N ASN A 200 -14.73 -27.55 5.33
CA ASN A 200 -14.57 -27.18 3.91
C ASN A 200 -14.79 -25.70 3.50
N ALA A 201 -14.85 -24.74 4.42
CA ALA A 201 -14.79 -23.33 4.03
C ALA A 201 -13.33 -22.96 3.75
N THR A 202 -13.05 -22.64 2.49
CA THR A 202 -11.81 -22.05 2.00
C THR A 202 -11.39 -20.90 2.92
N ARG A 203 -10.25 -21.05 3.60
CA ARG A 203 -9.61 -19.93 4.28
C ARG A 203 -9.14 -18.96 3.19
N ASP A 204 -9.66 -17.74 3.20
CA ASP A 204 -9.24 -16.68 2.30
C ASP A 204 -8.05 -15.99 2.96
N ASP A 205 -6.84 -16.55 2.76
CA ASP A 205 -5.58 -16.11 3.40
C ASP A 205 -5.17 -14.65 3.04
N PHE A 206 -6.06 -13.92 2.38
CA PHE A 206 -5.88 -12.54 1.92
C PHE A 206 -7.16 -11.71 2.04
N ASP A 207 -7.99 -12.03 3.03
CA ASP A 207 -9.17 -11.25 3.37
C ASP A 207 -8.81 -9.99 4.18
N PHE A 208 -8.65 -8.87 3.48
CA PHE A 208 -8.40 -7.55 4.07
C PHE A 208 -9.66 -6.69 4.21
N ARG A 209 -10.86 -7.29 4.38
CA ARG A 209 -12.12 -6.54 4.50
C ARG A 209 -12.10 -5.48 5.60
N GLY A 210 -11.43 -5.74 6.73
CA GLY A 210 -11.26 -4.77 7.82
C GLY A 210 -10.41 -3.55 7.46
N ALA A 211 -9.68 -3.61 6.34
CA ALA A 211 -8.90 -2.50 5.79
C ALA A 211 -9.66 -1.70 4.73
N SER A 212 -10.84 -2.15 4.30
CA SER A 212 -11.60 -1.43 3.27
C SER A 212 -12.05 -0.08 3.80
N MET A 213 -11.93 0.94 2.95
CA MET A 213 -12.61 2.22 3.18
C MET A 213 -14.12 1.95 3.31
N VAL A 214 -14.78 2.71 4.19
CA VAL A 214 -16.24 2.72 4.26
C VAL A 214 -16.78 3.45 3.04
N ASP A 215 -17.69 2.82 2.29
CA ASP A 215 -18.27 3.48 1.12
C ASP A 215 -18.97 4.78 1.53
N GLY A 216 -18.66 5.87 0.83
CA GLY A 216 -19.15 7.20 1.16
C GLY A 216 -18.45 7.87 2.35
N THR A 217 -17.21 7.48 2.69
CA THR A 217 -16.39 8.18 3.70
C THR A 217 -16.31 9.67 3.38
N GLN A 218 -16.65 10.53 4.34
CA GLN A 218 -16.53 11.97 4.20
C GLN A 218 -15.06 12.39 4.20
N VAL A 219 -14.68 13.20 3.21
CA VAL A 219 -13.33 13.74 3.06
C VAL A 219 -13.41 15.25 2.91
N SER A 220 -12.74 15.98 3.79
CA SER A 220 -12.44 17.40 3.56
C SER A 220 -11.24 17.55 2.63
N PHE A 221 -11.06 18.72 2.04
CA PHE A 221 -9.84 19.07 1.31
C PHE A 221 -9.54 20.57 1.41
N MET A 222 -8.24 20.88 1.41
CA MET A 222 -7.72 22.25 1.45
C MET A 222 -7.96 23.01 0.13
N PRO A 223 -7.77 24.35 0.10
CA PRO A 223 -7.76 25.09 -1.16
C PRO A 223 -6.83 24.45 -2.20
N LEU A 224 -7.30 24.30 -3.43
CA LEU A 224 -6.59 23.59 -4.49
C LEU A 224 -5.30 24.32 -4.92
N ALA A 225 -5.22 25.62 -4.66
CA ALA A 225 -4.01 26.42 -4.87
C ALA A 225 -2.97 26.27 -3.73
N GLU A 226 -3.40 25.81 -2.55
CA GLU A 226 -2.57 25.74 -1.35
C GLU A 226 -2.07 24.32 -1.07
N ALA A 227 -2.79 23.30 -1.50
CA ALA A 227 -2.35 21.92 -1.33
C ALA A 227 -2.89 21.02 -2.45
N THR A 228 -2.14 19.99 -2.76
CA THR A 228 -2.62 18.87 -3.55
C THR A 228 -3.23 17.83 -2.61
N THR A 229 -4.50 17.50 -2.82
CA THR A 229 -5.15 16.33 -2.21
C THR A 229 -5.09 15.17 -3.20
N ALA A 230 -4.45 14.08 -2.79
CA ALA A 230 -4.35 12.85 -3.55
C ALA A 230 -4.90 11.66 -2.75
N PHE A 231 -5.46 10.69 -3.46
CA PHE A 231 -5.96 9.43 -2.92
C PHE A 231 -5.12 8.30 -3.49
N PHE A 232 -4.53 7.50 -2.61
CA PHE A 232 -3.84 6.26 -2.97
C PHE A 232 -4.80 5.11 -2.77
N VAL A 233 -5.16 4.44 -3.85
CA VAL A 233 -6.25 3.48 -3.89
C VAL A 233 -5.71 2.11 -4.26
N THR A 234 -6.03 1.11 -3.44
CA THR A 234 -5.62 -0.28 -3.62
C THR A 234 -6.88 -1.14 -3.63
N PRO A 235 -7.34 -1.62 -4.80
CA PRO A 235 -8.50 -2.49 -4.87
C PRO A 235 -8.32 -3.71 -3.98
N LEU A 236 -9.37 -4.06 -3.23
CA LEU A 236 -9.39 -5.21 -2.33
C LEU A 236 -10.39 -6.25 -2.84
N ASN A 237 -10.12 -7.51 -2.54
CA ASN A 237 -11.07 -8.58 -2.77
C ASN A 237 -12.28 -8.42 -1.83
N ARG A 238 -13.52 -8.55 -2.33
CA ARG A 238 -14.68 -8.75 -1.45
C ARG A 238 -15.91 -9.33 -2.13
N ASN A 239 -16.55 -10.27 -1.43
CA ASN A 239 -17.89 -10.76 -1.69
C ASN A 239 -18.90 -9.94 -0.89
N ASN A 240 -19.46 -8.87 -1.46
CA ASN A 240 -20.47 -8.02 -0.79
C ASN A 240 -21.90 -8.59 -0.79
N GLY A 241 -22.06 -9.92 -0.82
CA GLY A 241 -23.40 -10.51 -0.97
C GLY A 241 -24.13 -10.04 -2.24
N GLU A 242 -23.41 -9.48 -3.21
CA GLU A 242 -23.94 -9.24 -4.55
C GLU A 242 -24.32 -10.60 -5.17
N ALA A 243 -25.44 -10.62 -5.88
CA ALA A 243 -26.10 -11.84 -6.29
C ALA A 243 -25.14 -12.84 -6.99
N PRO A 244 -25.38 -14.17 -6.86
CA PRO A 244 -24.41 -15.24 -7.15
C PRO A 244 -23.81 -15.29 -8.57
N SER A 245 -24.29 -14.48 -9.51
CA SER A 245 -23.74 -14.44 -10.87
C SER A 245 -22.38 -13.73 -10.96
N ALA A 246 -21.96 -12.96 -9.94
CA ALA A 246 -20.60 -12.43 -9.81
C ALA A 246 -19.81 -13.01 -8.61
N ALA A 247 -20.51 -13.55 -7.60
CA ALA A 247 -19.91 -14.05 -6.36
C ALA A 247 -19.02 -15.31 -6.53
N ALA A 248 -19.15 -16.05 -7.64
CA ALA A 248 -18.29 -17.21 -7.92
C ALA A 248 -16.84 -16.82 -8.27
N ALA A 249 -16.56 -15.56 -8.63
CA ALA A 249 -15.23 -15.10 -9.03
C ALA A 249 -14.35 -14.60 -7.87
N ILE A 250 -14.95 -14.29 -6.71
CA ILE A 250 -14.32 -13.54 -5.62
C ILE A 250 -14.02 -14.43 -4.40
N ALA A 251 -14.76 -15.53 -4.23
CA ALA A 251 -14.61 -16.47 -3.10
C ALA A 251 -13.32 -17.32 -3.13
N ASP A 252 -12.43 -17.08 -4.10
CA ASP A 252 -11.33 -17.98 -4.39
C ASP A 252 -10.19 -17.23 -5.09
N MET A 253 -9.82 -16.04 -4.57
CA MET A 253 -8.64 -15.38 -5.10
C MET A 253 -7.42 -16.24 -4.77
N ASN A 254 -6.85 -16.80 -5.83
CA ASN A 254 -5.85 -17.82 -5.75
C ASN A 254 -4.65 -17.34 -6.57
N PRO A 255 -3.47 -17.13 -5.94
CA PRO A 255 -2.28 -16.70 -6.67
C PRO A 255 -1.89 -17.69 -7.79
N TYR A 256 -2.33 -18.94 -7.70
CA TYR A 256 -2.08 -19.98 -8.68
C TYR A 256 -3.13 -20.05 -9.81
N ASP A 257 -4.31 -19.43 -9.67
CA ASP A 257 -5.33 -19.38 -10.71
C ASP A 257 -5.20 -18.09 -11.51
N ALA A 258 -4.77 -18.19 -12.78
CA ALA A 258 -4.60 -17.06 -13.68
C ALA A 258 -5.85 -16.17 -13.81
N ASP A 259 -7.04 -16.70 -13.56
CA ASP A 259 -8.31 -15.98 -13.64
C ASP A 259 -8.74 -15.30 -12.35
N LYS A 260 -8.07 -15.57 -11.23
CA LYS A 260 -8.47 -15.09 -9.89
C LYS A 260 -7.32 -14.42 -9.13
N ARG A 261 -6.37 -13.83 -9.83
CA ARG A 261 -5.20 -13.21 -9.19
C ARG A 261 -5.43 -11.76 -8.77
N PHE A 262 -4.78 -11.35 -7.68
CA PHE A 262 -4.92 -10.02 -7.08
C PHE A 262 -4.53 -8.88 -8.04
N GLU A 263 -3.55 -9.10 -8.93
CA GLU A 263 -3.10 -8.10 -9.90
C GLU A 263 -4.14 -7.75 -10.97
N ARG A 264 -5.24 -8.51 -11.02
CA ARG A 264 -6.36 -8.27 -11.94
C ARG A 264 -7.48 -7.46 -11.32
N LEU A 265 -7.45 -7.18 -10.01
CA LEU A 265 -8.49 -6.41 -9.35
C LEU A 265 -8.57 -4.97 -9.89
N VAL A 266 -9.80 -4.52 -10.12
CA VAL A 266 -10.12 -3.16 -10.57
C VAL A 266 -11.30 -2.60 -9.81
N THR A 267 -11.20 -1.33 -9.38
CA THR A 267 -12.29 -0.59 -8.75
C THR A 267 -12.50 0.77 -9.41
N THR A 268 -13.71 1.31 -9.36
CA THR A 268 -13.99 2.71 -9.74
C THR A 268 -13.99 3.57 -8.50
N VAL A 269 -13.32 4.71 -8.55
CA VAL A 269 -13.28 5.71 -7.48
C VAL A 269 -13.98 6.96 -7.97
N SER A 270 -14.82 7.55 -7.14
CA SER A 270 -15.48 8.81 -7.46
C SER A 270 -15.70 9.67 -6.21
N MET A 271 -15.81 10.98 -6.42
CA MET A 271 -16.26 11.92 -5.40
C MET A 271 -17.77 12.10 -5.55
N ARG A 272 -18.53 11.92 -4.47
CA ARG A 272 -19.99 12.04 -4.50
C ARG A 272 -20.53 12.67 -3.23
N THR A 273 -21.56 13.50 -3.35
CA THR A 273 -22.39 13.97 -2.25
C THR A 273 -23.84 14.06 -2.73
N GLY A 274 -24.65 13.04 -2.45
CA GLY A 274 -26.01 12.96 -3.03
C GLY A 274 -25.99 12.94 -4.57
N ALA A 275 -26.30 14.09 -5.20
CA ALA A 275 -26.29 14.30 -6.65
C ALA A 275 -25.09 15.11 -7.18
N GLY A 276 -24.21 15.61 -6.30
CA GLY A 276 -23.02 16.39 -6.65
C GLY A 276 -21.71 15.64 -6.39
N VAL A 277 -20.60 16.35 -6.60
CA VAL A 277 -19.22 15.88 -6.37
C VAL A 277 -18.73 16.21 -4.97
N ALA A 278 -19.06 17.39 -4.46
CA ALA A 278 -18.63 17.90 -3.16
C ALA A 278 -19.50 19.11 -2.76
N TYR A 279 -19.31 19.57 -1.53
CA TYR A 279 -19.72 20.88 -1.06
C TYR A 279 -18.51 21.81 -1.03
N ASP A 280 -18.70 23.08 -1.39
CA ASP A 280 -17.72 24.13 -1.11
C ASP A 280 -17.68 24.46 0.41
N ARG A 281 -16.91 25.47 0.80
CA ARG A 281 -16.80 25.87 2.21
C ARG A 281 -18.07 26.51 2.78
N ASP A 282 -18.96 26.98 1.91
CA ASP A 282 -20.23 27.62 2.27
C ASP A 282 -21.42 26.66 2.12
N GLU A 283 -21.14 25.35 2.10
CA GLU A 283 -22.14 24.28 2.06
C GLU A 283 -22.98 24.25 0.76
N ASN A 284 -22.51 24.88 -0.32
CA ASN A 284 -23.17 24.78 -1.62
C ASN A 284 -22.78 23.47 -2.31
N LEU A 285 -23.78 22.73 -2.76
CA LEU A 285 -23.56 21.50 -3.53
C LEU A 285 -23.02 21.82 -4.93
N VAL A 286 -21.87 21.27 -5.27
CA VAL A 286 -21.22 21.41 -6.57
C VAL A 286 -21.39 20.11 -7.36
N SER A 287 -21.82 20.18 -8.62
CA SER A 287 -21.91 19.02 -9.52
C SER A 287 -20.67 18.86 -10.38
N GLY A 288 -20.37 17.64 -10.80
CA GLY A 288 -19.35 17.38 -11.82
C GLY A 288 -18.36 16.30 -11.43
N THR A 289 -18.84 15.18 -10.88
CA THR A 289 -18.02 14.01 -10.57
C THR A 289 -17.43 13.40 -11.83
N THR A 290 -16.16 13.02 -11.76
CA THR A 290 -15.46 12.32 -12.85
C THR A 290 -14.89 11.00 -12.31
N PRO A 291 -15.62 9.87 -12.42
CA PRO A 291 -15.13 8.59 -11.90
C PRO A 291 -13.84 8.11 -12.59
N ARG A 292 -12.99 7.39 -11.85
CA ARG A 292 -11.71 6.85 -12.33
C ARG A 292 -11.53 5.40 -11.95
N ASN A 293 -11.12 4.57 -12.90
CA ASN A 293 -10.80 3.18 -12.62
C ASN A 293 -9.35 3.04 -12.18
N VAL A 294 -9.11 2.13 -11.22
CA VAL A 294 -7.81 1.86 -10.64
C VAL A 294 -7.56 0.36 -10.61
N THR A 295 -6.40 -0.06 -11.11
CA THR A 295 -5.85 -1.42 -10.94
C THR A 295 -4.59 -1.40 -10.09
N CYS A 296 -4.41 -2.44 -9.26
CA CYS A 296 -3.30 -2.63 -8.33
C CYS A 296 -3.15 -1.49 -7.33
N VAL A 297 -2.50 -0.39 -7.73
CA VAL A 297 -2.41 0.84 -6.93
C VAL A 297 -2.52 2.07 -7.82
N GLY A 298 -3.54 2.89 -7.56
CA GLY A 298 -3.77 4.18 -8.22
C GLY A 298 -3.36 5.34 -7.34
N ARG A 299 -2.90 6.43 -7.97
CA ARG A 299 -2.84 7.75 -7.33
C ARG A 299 -3.81 8.61 -8.10
N LEU A 300 -4.81 9.12 -7.42
CA LEU A 300 -5.85 9.97 -7.98
C LEU A 300 -5.77 11.33 -7.30
N GLU A 301 -5.51 12.38 -8.05
CA GLU A 301 -5.67 13.73 -7.53
C GLU A 301 -7.16 14.06 -7.46
N LEU A 302 -7.54 14.86 -6.47
CA LEU A 302 -8.91 15.33 -6.32
C LEU A 302 -9.42 16.03 -7.60
N SER A 303 -8.53 16.75 -8.30
CA SER A 303 -8.81 17.40 -9.59
C SER A 303 -9.20 16.42 -10.70
N GLU A 304 -8.73 15.16 -10.65
CA GLU A 304 -9.08 14.12 -11.61
C GLU A 304 -10.45 13.49 -11.34
N LEU A 305 -10.97 13.64 -10.11
CA LEU A 305 -12.26 13.13 -9.66
C LEU A 305 -13.41 14.13 -9.82
N MET A 306 -13.11 15.31 -10.37
CA MET A 306 -14.07 16.36 -10.64
C MET A 306 -13.88 16.97 -12.02
N SER A 307 -14.90 17.65 -12.53
CA SER A 307 -14.82 18.41 -13.77
C SER A 307 -14.03 19.71 -13.56
N PRO A 308 -13.45 20.30 -14.62
CA PRO A 308 -12.78 21.60 -14.53
C PRO A 308 -13.70 22.72 -13.99
N GLY A 309 -14.99 22.66 -14.30
CA GLY A 309 -15.99 23.59 -13.77
C GLY A 309 -16.15 23.46 -12.25
N ALA A 310 -16.25 22.23 -11.74
CA ALA A 310 -16.30 21.96 -10.31
C ALA A 310 -15.02 22.41 -9.59
N ALA A 311 -13.85 22.15 -10.18
CA ALA A 311 -12.56 22.59 -9.61
C ALA A 311 -12.47 24.12 -9.47
N THR A 312 -13.10 24.88 -10.37
CA THR A 312 -13.15 26.35 -10.28
C THR A 312 -14.00 26.81 -9.11
N VAL A 313 -15.13 26.15 -8.86
CA VAL A 313 -16.02 26.48 -7.73
C VAL A 313 -15.42 26.03 -6.39
N LEU A 314 -14.68 24.93 -6.38
CA LEU A 314 -14.04 24.35 -5.20
C LEU A 314 -12.60 24.84 -4.97
N ALA A 315 -12.20 25.94 -5.61
CA ALA A 315 -10.82 26.43 -5.57
C ALA A 315 -10.34 26.73 -4.14
N ASP A 316 -11.25 27.19 -3.27
CA ASP A 316 -10.98 27.52 -1.87
C ASP A 316 -11.07 26.30 -0.91
N GLY A 317 -11.27 25.10 -1.47
CA GLY A 317 -11.42 23.86 -0.73
C GLY A 317 -12.88 23.55 -0.40
N GLY A 318 -13.10 22.48 0.35
CA GLY A 318 -14.44 21.98 0.61
C GLY A 318 -14.44 20.60 1.24
N TRP A 319 -15.54 19.86 1.04
CA TRP A 319 -15.63 18.48 1.49
C TRP A 319 -16.60 17.68 0.61
N GLY A 320 -16.39 16.37 0.50
CA GLY A 320 -17.30 15.47 -0.20
C GLY A 320 -17.32 14.09 0.42
N GLN A 321 -17.93 13.11 -0.24
CA GLN A 321 -17.76 11.71 0.12
C GLN A 321 -16.95 11.00 -0.96
N LEU A 322 -15.98 10.20 -0.55
CA LEU A 322 -15.26 9.33 -1.46
C LEU A 322 -16.01 7.99 -1.53
N GLN A 323 -16.25 7.52 -2.74
CA GLN A 323 -16.97 6.28 -3.01
C GLN A 323 -16.12 5.35 -3.88
N THR A 324 -16.22 4.05 -3.59
CA THR A 324 -15.64 2.98 -4.41
C THR A 324 -16.75 2.10 -4.96
N ASP A 325 -16.81 1.97 -6.28
CA ASP A 325 -17.86 1.26 -7.00
C ASP A 325 -17.30 0.11 -7.84
N ASN A 326 -18.16 -0.85 -8.16
CA ASN A 326 -17.86 -1.91 -9.12
C ASN A 326 -17.82 -1.31 -10.55
N PRO A 327 -16.70 -1.38 -11.29
CA PRO A 327 -16.57 -0.81 -12.64
C PRO A 327 -17.37 -1.57 -13.73
N GLY A 328 -18.15 -2.58 -13.35
CA GLY A 328 -18.78 -3.51 -14.29
C GLY A 328 -17.74 -4.42 -14.98
N ALA A 329 -18.18 -5.18 -15.98
CA ALA A 329 -17.29 -6.10 -16.69
C ALA A 329 -16.17 -5.34 -17.42
N GLN A 330 -14.92 -5.71 -17.11
CA GLN A 330 -13.70 -5.13 -17.71
C GLN A 330 -12.87 -6.27 -18.32
N PRO A 331 -12.49 -6.20 -19.62
CA PRO A 331 -11.72 -7.26 -20.26
C PRO A 331 -10.42 -7.58 -19.50
N GLY A 332 -10.23 -8.84 -19.11
CA GLY A 332 -9.02 -9.27 -18.41
C GLY A 332 -8.89 -8.79 -16.96
N ARG A 333 -9.91 -8.15 -16.38
CA ARG A 333 -9.89 -7.66 -14.98
C ARG A 333 -11.00 -8.28 -14.15
N VAL A 334 -10.83 -8.23 -12.83
CA VAL A 334 -11.78 -8.70 -11.82
C VAL A 334 -12.37 -7.47 -11.11
N PRO A 335 -13.62 -7.10 -11.40
CA PRO A 335 -14.26 -5.93 -10.80
C PRO A 335 -14.48 -6.11 -9.29
N THR A 336 -14.23 -5.06 -8.50
CA THR A 336 -14.54 -4.99 -7.08
C THR A 336 -15.05 -3.59 -6.70
N SER A 337 -15.96 -3.54 -5.73
CA SER A 337 -16.45 -2.28 -5.13
C SER A 337 -15.68 -1.88 -3.88
N ASN A 338 -14.58 -2.57 -3.54
CA ASN A 338 -13.86 -2.34 -2.30
C ASN A 338 -12.42 -1.96 -2.60
N ALA A 339 -11.93 -1.01 -1.82
CA ALA A 339 -10.55 -0.58 -1.88
C ALA A 339 -10.10 -0.09 -0.51
N HIS A 340 -8.82 -0.24 -0.25
CA HIS A 340 -8.15 0.55 0.78
C HIS A 340 -7.80 1.91 0.18
N VAL A 341 -8.03 2.98 0.95
CA VAL A 341 -7.72 4.35 0.51
C VAL A 341 -6.93 5.12 1.56
N ILE A 342 -5.80 5.70 1.13
CA ILE A 342 -5.06 6.71 1.90
C ILE A 342 -5.31 8.08 1.25
N LYS A 343 -5.81 9.02 2.03
CA LYS A 343 -5.80 10.44 1.67
C LYS A 343 -4.43 11.03 2.03
N LEU A 344 -3.80 11.73 1.10
CA LEU A 344 -2.60 12.54 1.33
C LEU A 344 -2.88 13.97 0.91
N GLU A 345 -2.65 14.91 1.83
CA GLU A 345 -2.59 16.33 1.53
C GLU A 345 -1.16 16.81 1.67
N TYR A 346 -0.65 17.46 0.63
CA TYR A 346 0.72 17.96 0.65
C TYR A 346 0.87 19.26 -0.13
N ASN A 347 1.93 19.99 0.21
CA ASN A 347 2.30 21.24 -0.45
C ASN A 347 3.82 21.25 -0.69
N ALA A 348 4.20 21.41 -1.95
CA ALA A 348 5.60 21.50 -2.39
C ALA A 348 6.07 22.94 -2.65
N ALA A 349 5.18 23.94 -2.58
CA ALA A 349 5.44 25.33 -2.96
C ALA A 349 6.24 26.12 -1.90
N GLY A 350 6.52 25.55 -0.73
CA GLY A 350 7.26 26.25 0.33
C GLY A 350 6.53 27.49 0.87
N SER A 351 5.22 27.60 0.62
CA SER A 351 4.34 28.61 1.20
C SER A 351 2.95 28.03 1.45
N PHE A 352 2.34 28.38 2.58
CA PHE A 352 0.97 28.00 2.93
C PHE A 352 0.21 29.24 3.39
N LEU A 353 -0.94 29.51 2.76
CA LEU A 353 -1.77 30.69 2.99
C LEU A 353 -0.97 31.99 2.83
N GLY A 354 -0.16 32.06 1.77
CA GLY A 354 0.71 33.20 1.47
C GLY A 354 1.92 33.38 2.40
N ASN A 355 2.09 32.53 3.41
CA ASN A 355 3.25 32.58 4.31
C ASN A 355 4.29 31.56 3.88
N SER A 356 5.56 31.95 3.77
CA SER A 356 6.62 30.99 3.49
C SER A 356 6.76 29.97 4.63
N ILE A 357 6.82 28.69 4.26
CA ILE A 357 7.11 27.57 5.16
C ILE A 357 8.46 26.96 4.73
N ASN A 358 9.29 26.59 5.71
CA ASN A 358 10.53 25.89 5.42
C ASN A 358 10.23 24.42 5.15
N GLY A 359 10.21 24.02 3.88
CA GLY A 359 10.01 22.64 3.44
C GLY A 359 8.59 22.32 2.97
N ALA A 360 8.30 21.04 2.82
CA ALA A 360 6.97 20.53 2.50
C ALA A 360 6.24 20.11 3.78
N PHE A 361 4.90 20.19 3.77
CA PHE A 361 4.08 19.46 4.73
C PHE A 361 3.36 18.33 4.02
N ASN A 362 3.15 17.25 4.76
CA ASN A 362 2.37 16.09 4.35
C ASN A 362 1.43 15.72 5.49
N ASN A 363 0.16 15.51 5.18
CA ASN A 363 -0.84 14.97 6.09
C ASN A 363 -1.46 13.75 5.44
N ALA A 364 -1.10 12.55 5.94
CA ALA A 364 -1.65 11.29 5.48
C ALA A 364 -2.72 10.81 6.47
N THR A 365 -3.86 10.36 5.96
CA THR A 365 -4.94 9.79 6.78
C THR A 365 -5.56 8.62 6.03
N GLN A 366 -5.76 7.51 6.74
CA GLN A 366 -6.51 6.37 6.23
C GLN A 366 -8.01 6.68 6.26
N LEU A 367 -8.75 6.29 5.21
CA LEU A 367 -10.18 6.52 5.06
C LEU A 367 -11.04 5.28 5.30
#